data_AF-A0A7V5FTW3-F1
#
_entry.id   AF-A0A7V5FTW3-F1
#
_cell.length_a   1.000
_cell.length_b   1.000
_cell.length_c   1.000
_cell.angle_alpha   90.00
_cell.angle_beta   90.00
_cell.angle_gamma   90.00
#
_symmetry.space_group_name_H-M   'P 1'
#
loop_
_entity.id
_entity.type
_entity.pdbx_description
1 polymer ?
#
loop_
_entity_poly.entity_id
_entity_poly.type
_entity_poly.pdbx_seq_one_letter_code
_entity_poly.pdbx_strand_id
1 'polypeptide(L)'
;MPEEHIMKDATMTVRMSQETKRRLTQLAEATNRTRSYLLDQAINDYLNIHEWQALETKKAVDMANSPHAEWVDHQNIKAEWIAKLED
;
A
#
# COMPACT_ATOMS: atom_id res chain seq x y z
N MET A 1 9.31 -12.22 -34.29
CA MET A 1 8.76 -10.90 -33.92
C MET A 1 8.27 -11.02 -32.48
N PRO A 2 8.91 -10.39 -31.48
CA PRO A 2 8.35 -10.40 -30.14
C PRO A 2 7.16 -9.44 -30.10
N GLU A 3 6.04 -9.89 -29.55
CA GLU A 3 4.85 -9.08 -29.33
C GLU A 3 5.20 -7.90 -28.43
N GLU A 4 5.05 -6.70 -28.98
CA GLU A 4 5.12 -5.45 -28.24
C GLU A 4 3.96 -5.46 -27.22
N HIS A 5 4.28 -5.66 -25.95
CA HIS A 5 3.32 -5.67 -24.85
C HIS A 5 2.79 -4.24 -24.67
N ILE A 6 1.80 -3.85 -25.47
CA ILE A 6 1.06 -2.60 -25.26
C ILE A 6 0.35 -2.77 -23.90
N MET A 7 0.81 -2.03 -22.88
CA MET A 7 0.06 -1.90 -21.63
C MET A 7 -1.37 -1.49 -22.00
N LYS A 8 -2.33 -2.37 -21.70
CA LYS A 8 -3.73 -2.12 -22.00
C LYS A 8 -4.25 -1.13 -20.97
N ASP A 9 -4.66 0.06 -21.41
CA ASP A 9 -5.32 1.04 -20.55
C ASP A 9 -6.62 0.44 -19.99
N ALA A 10 -6.78 0.51 -18.68
CA ALA A 10 -7.99 0.08 -17.98
C ALA A 10 -8.78 1.29 -17.49
N THR A 11 -10.08 1.34 -17.80
CA THR A 11 -10.98 2.39 -17.30
C THR A 11 -11.81 1.84 -16.15
N MET A 12 -11.97 2.63 -15.08
CA MET A 12 -12.90 2.36 -14.00
C MET A 12 -13.83 3.54 -13.75
N THR A 13 -15.07 3.25 -13.34
CA THR A 13 -16.03 4.27 -12.90
C THR A 13 -16.06 4.30 -11.37
N VAL A 14 -15.70 5.44 -10.77
CA VAL A 14 -15.68 5.61 -9.31
C VAL A 14 -16.91 6.39 -8.86
N ARG A 15 -17.71 5.79 -7.96
CA ARG A 15 -18.78 6.50 -7.26
C ARG A 15 -18.20 7.21 -6.05
N MET A 16 -18.51 8.50 -5.91
CA MET A 16 -18.07 9.33 -4.79
C MET A 16 -19.17 10.30 -4.36
N SER A 17 -19.07 10.83 -3.14
CA SER A 17 -19.99 11.86 -2.67
C SER A 17 -19.82 13.15 -3.47
N GLN A 18 -20.86 13.98 -3.48
CA GLN A 18 -20.80 15.30 -4.14
C GLN A 18 -19.72 16.19 -3.52
N GLU A 19 -19.53 16.09 -2.20
CA GLU A 19 -18.50 16.84 -1.50
C GLU A 19 -17.08 16.41 -1.93
N THR A 20 -16.82 15.10 -2.02
CA THR A 20 -15.53 14.60 -2.51
C THR A 20 -15.27 15.05 -3.96
N LYS A 21 -16.29 14.99 -4.82
CA LYS A 21 -16.19 15.46 -6.21
C LYS A 21 -15.86 16.95 -6.30
N ARG A 22 -16.47 17.77 -5.44
CA ARG A 22 -16.21 19.21 -5.35
C ARG A 22 -14.76 19.48 -4.94
N ARG A 23 -14.30 18.84 -3.86
CA ARG A 23 -12.92 18.95 -3.37
C ARG A 23 -11.89 18.53 -4.42
N LEU A 24 -12.13 17.40 -5.11
CA LEU A 24 -11.26 16.93 -6.20
C LEU A 24 -11.21 17.92 -7.38
N THR A 25 -12.35 18.52 -7.72
CA THR A 25 -12.43 19.50 -8.81
C THR A 25 -11.64 20.78 -8.46
N GLN A 26 -11.80 21.30 -7.24
CA GLN A 26 -11.05 22.47 -6.77
C GLN A 26 -9.53 22.21 -6.73
N LEU A 27 -9.12 21.01 -6.29
CA LEU A 27 -7.71 20.63 -6.28
C LEU A 27 -7.13 20.52 -7.70
N ALA A 28 -7.88 19.95 -8.63
CA ALA A 28 -7.51 19.86 -10.04
C ALA A 28 -7.28 21.24 -10.66
N GLU A 29 -8.20 22.19 -10.42
CA GLU A 29 -8.08 23.57 -10.88
C GLU A 29 -6.87 24.28 -10.27
N ALA A 30 -6.69 24.19 -8.95
CA ALA A 30 -5.59 24.84 -8.24
C ALA A 30 -4.20 24.30 -8.63
N THR A 31 -4.11 23.05 -9.08
CA THR A 31 -2.86 22.39 -9.49
C THR A 31 -2.65 22.37 -11.00
N ASN A 32 -3.58 22.92 -11.79
CA ASN A 32 -3.61 22.85 -13.26
C ASN A 32 -3.49 21.41 -13.78
N ARG A 33 -4.23 20.48 -13.16
CA ARG A 33 -4.28 19.05 -13.52
C ARG A 33 -5.70 18.62 -13.83
N THR A 34 -5.85 17.48 -14.50
CA THR A 34 -7.16 16.86 -14.70
C THR A 34 -7.57 16.06 -13.46
N ARG A 35 -8.88 15.90 -13.24
CA ARG A 35 -9.39 15.03 -12.16
C ARG A 35 -8.92 13.59 -12.31
N SER A 36 -8.85 13.10 -13.55
CA SER A 36 -8.38 11.75 -13.84
C SER A 36 -6.91 11.57 -13.47
N TYR A 37 -6.06 12.57 -13.75
CA TYR A 37 -4.65 12.54 -13.32
C TYR A 37 -4.53 12.48 -11.80
N LEU A 38 -5.28 13.29 -11.06
CA LEU A 38 -5.23 13.26 -9.60
C LEU A 38 -5.79 11.97 -9.01
N LEU A 39 -6.81 11.39 -9.64
CA LEU A 39 -7.37 10.10 -9.23
C LEU A 39 -6.38 8.96 -9.47
N ASP A 40 -5.74 8.93 -10.64
CA ASP A 40 -4.68 7.97 -10.96
C ASP A 40 -3.51 8.08 -10.00
N GLN A 41 -3.03 9.30 -9.74
CA GLN A 41 -1.97 9.53 -8.77
C GLN A 41 -2.36 9.04 -7.37
N ALA A 42 -3.56 9.37 -6.89
CA ALA A 42 -4.02 8.95 -5.57
C ALA A 42 -4.15 7.42 -5.46
N ILE A 43 -4.57 6.73 -6.53
CA ILE A 43 -4.62 5.27 -6.57
C ILE A 43 -3.21 4.69 -6.50
N ASN A 44 -2.28 5.19 -7.31
CA ASN A 44 -0.89 4.71 -7.31
C ASN A 44 -0.20 4.96 -5.96
N ASP A 45 -0.39 6.13 -5.35
CA ASP A 45 0.15 6.44 -4.04
C ASP A 45 -0.41 5.48 -2.97
N TYR A 46 -1.71 5.18 -3.02
CA TYR A 46 -2.33 4.23 -2.10
C TYR A 46 -1.78 2.80 -2.29
N LEU A 47 -1.65 2.34 -3.54
CA LEU A 47 -1.10 1.02 -3.83
C LEU A 47 0.36 0.91 -3.36
N ASN A 48 1.20 1.89 -3.68
CA ASN A 48 2.61 1.91 -3.29
C ASN A 48 2.81 1.80 -1.77
N ILE A 49 1.91 2.43 -0.99
CA ILE A 49 1.98 2.40 0.47
C ILE A 49 1.49 1.05 1.02
N HIS A 50 0.40 0.50 0.47
CA HIS A 50 -0.34 -0.58 1.12
C HIS A 50 -0.08 -1.98 0.54
N GLU A 51 0.32 -2.11 -0.72
CA GLU A 51 0.49 -3.41 -1.36
C GLU A 51 1.55 -4.26 -0.66
N TRP A 52 2.72 -3.67 -0.38
CA TRP A 52 3.78 -4.39 0.32
C TRP A 52 3.30 -4.84 1.70
N GLN A 53 2.60 -3.95 2.43
CA GLN A 53 2.18 -4.22 3.81
C GLN A 53 1.17 -5.35 3.86
N ALA A 54 0.17 -5.33 2.97
CA ALA A 54 -0.83 -6.37 2.87
C ALA A 54 -0.17 -7.72 2.50
N LEU A 55 0.77 -7.71 1.56
CA LEU A 55 1.51 -8.90 1.15
C LEU A 55 2.34 -9.48 2.29
N GLU A 56 3.14 -8.67 2.97
CA GLU A 56 4.01 -9.13 4.06
C GLU A 56 3.22 -9.56 5.28
N THR A 57 2.12 -8.89 5.60
CA THR A 57 1.20 -9.33 6.66
C THR A 57 0.67 -10.72 6.35
N LYS A 58 0.23 -10.96 5.11
CA LYS A 58 -0.25 -12.27 4.69
C LYS A 58 0.85 -13.34 4.80
N LYS A 59 2.05 -13.05 4.29
CA LYS A 59 3.20 -13.96 4.40
C LYS A 59 3.57 -14.29 5.85
N ALA A 60 3.58 -13.29 6.73
CA ALA A 60 3.87 -13.47 8.14
C ALA A 60 2.83 -14.37 8.83
N VAL A 61 1.54 -14.17 8.52
CA VAL A 61 0.46 -15.03 9.02
C VAL A 61 0.59 -16.46 8.47
N ASP A 62 0.88 -16.61 7.17
CA ASP A 62 1.06 -17.93 6.56
C ASP A 62 2.27 -18.67 7.16
N MET A 63 3.38 -17.97 7.41
CA MET A 63 4.56 -18.51 8.09
C MET A 63 4.24 -18.93 9.53
N ALA A 64 3.56 -18.07 10.29
CA ALA A 64 3.16 -18.33 11.68
C ALA A 64 2.26 -19.57 11.81
N ASN A 65 1.39 -19.80 10.83
CA ASN A 65 0.53 -20.99 10.79
C ASN A 65 1.23 -22.24 10.25
N SER A 66 2.45 -22.11 9.71
CA SER A 66 3.18 -23.23 9.13
C SER A 66 3.87 -24.10 10.20
N PRO A 67 4.13 -25.38 9.93
CA PRO A 67 4.91 -26.25 10.83
C PRO A 67 6.36 -25.80 11.03
N HIS A 68 6.85 -24.88 10.20
CA HIS A 68 8.20 -24.33 10.25
C HIS A 68 8.27 -23.00 11.01
N ALA A 69 7.17 -22.59 11.66
CA ALA A 69 7.16 -21.38 12.46
C ALA A 69 8.16 -21.49 13.63
N GLU A 70 9.11 -20.57 13.68
CA GLU A 70 10.02 -20.42 14.81
C GLU A 70 9.51 -19.28 15.72
N TRP A 71 9.32 -19.60 17.00
CA TRP A 71 8.84 -18.66 18.00
C TRP A 71 9.92 -18.40 19.04
N VAL A 72 10.09 -17.13 19.40
CA VAL A 72 11.00 -16.73 20.48
C VAL A 72 10.17 -16.40 21.71
N ASP A 73 10.59 -16.92 22.87
CA ASP A 73 9.94 -16.60 24.14
C ASP A 73 10.03 -15.10 24.45
N HIS A 74 8.94 -14.53 24.97
CA HIS A 74 8.84 -13.10 25.26
C HIS A 74 9.91 -12.61 26.26
N GLN A 75 10.30 -13.43 27.24
CA GLN A 75 11.32 -13.04 28.21
C GLN A 75 12.71 -12.95 27.56
N ASN A 76 13.02 -13.86 26.65
CA ASN A 76 14.31 -13.89 25.96
C ASN A 76 14.51 -12.66 25.08
N ILE A 77 13.52 -12.32 24.24
CA ILE A 77 13.62 -11.15 23.37
C ILE A 77 13.64 -9.83 24.18
N LYS A 78 12.90 -9.76 25.30
CA LYS A 78 12.91 -8.59 26.17
C LYS A 78 14.27 -8.37 26.81
N ALA A 79 14.93 -9.43 27.28
CA ALA A 79 16.28 -9.35 27.84
C ALA A 79 17.29 -8.83 26.81
N GLU A 80 17.24 -9.34 25.57
CA GLU A 80 18.09 -8.87 24.47
C GLU A 80 17.88 -7.38 24.13
N TRP A 81 16.64 -6.91 24.16
CA TRP A 81 16.32 -5.51 23.84
C TRP A 81 16.76 -4.55 24.93
N ILE A 82 16.61 -4.93 26.20
CA ILE A 82 17.08 -4.12 27.34
C ILE A 82 18.61 -4.00 27.29
N ALA A 83 19.33 -5.10 27.02
CA ALA A 83 20.79 -5.07 26.91
C ALA A 83 21.28 -4.13 25.80
N LYS A 84 20.55 -4.01 24.68
CA LYS A 84 20.88 -3.08 23.57
C LYS A 84 20.62 -1.60 23.88
N LEU A 85 19.89 -1.28 24.94
CA LEU A 85 19.61 0.10 25.36
C LEU A 85 20.63 0.63 26.38
N GLU A 86 21.43 -0.27 26.97
CA GLU A 86 22.46 0.06 27.96
C GLU A 86 23.84 0.26 27.34
N ASP A 87 23.98 0.02 26.02
CA ASP A 87 25.14 0.31 25.15
C ASP A 87 24.92 1.61 24.34
#